data_AF-A0A6A3JI61-F1
#
_entry.id   AF-A0A6A3JI61-F1
#
_cell.length_a   1.000
_cell.length_b   1.000
_cell.length_c   1.000
_cell.angle_alpha   90.00
_cell.angle_beta   90.00
_cell.angle_gamma   90.00
#
_symmetry.space_group_name_H-M   'P 1'
#
loop_
_entity.id
_entity.type
_entity.pdbx_description
1 polymer ?
#
loop_
_entity_poly.entity_id
_entity_poly.type
_entity_poly.pdbx_seq_one_letter_code
_entity_poly.pdbx_strand_id
1 'polypeptide(L)'
;MDSILSAAATDAPSSQGTMPELEKVLQEELDVDFSDSKLNEEQRALLRSLLELFRDMFVETSMTPGRTDLLQFSVDTGTHSPIKQRPYRVSKAEGDGMEAEIQQYLKLGHIRPSTSPWAT
;
A
#
# COMPACT_ATOMS: atom_id res chain seq x y z
N MET A 1 43.28 -18.37 13.23
CA MET A 1 43.27 -18.81 11.83
C MET A 1 41.85 -19.28 11.52
N ASP A 2 40.99 -18.66 10.73
CA ASP A 2 40.95 -17.38 10.02
C ASP A 2 39.44 -17.16 9.79
N SER A 3 38.91 -16.02 10.19
CA SER A 3 38.44 -14.98 9.26
C SER A 3 36.92 -14.79 9.27
N ILE A 4 36.59 -13.57 9.67
CA ILE A 4 35.35 -12.83 9.53
C ILE A 4 34.92 -12.80 8.06
N LEU A 5 33.64 -13.05 7.80
CA LEU A 5 32.97 -12.49 6.63
C LEU A 5 31.75 -11.70 7.11
N SER A 6 32.00 -10.40 7.23
CA SER A 6 31.01 -9.34 7.26
C SER A 6 30.28 -9.33 5.93
N ALA A 7 28.95 -9.39 5.95
CA ALA A 7 28.12 -9.02 4.82
C ALA A 7 27.38 -7.73 5.21
N ALA A 8 28.03 -6.60 4.92
CA ALA A 8 27.36 -5.32 4.87
C ALA A 8 26.49 -5.30 3.61
N ALA A 9 25.19 -5.57 3.76
CA ALA A 9 24.21 -5.21 2.75
C ALA A 9 24.02 -3.69 2.85
N THR A 10 24.70 -2.96 1.97
CA THR A 10 24.33 -1.60 1.60
C THR A 10 22.94 -1.66 0.96
N ASP A 11 21.90 -1.36 1.73
CA ASP A 11 20.60 -0.98 1.17
C ASP A 11 20.77 0.41 0.55
N ALA A 12 20.99 0.42 -0.76
CA ALA A 12 20.82 1.60 -1.58
C ALA A 12 19.34 2.02 -1.51
N PRO A 13 19.03 3.33 -1.45
CA PRO A 13 17.65 3.80 -1.49
C PRO A 13 17.04 3.36 -2.81
N SER A 14 16.06 2.45 -2.73
CA SER A 14 15.28 2.00 -3.86
C SER A 14 14.62 3.20 -4.54
N SER A 15 15.08 3.46 -5.77
CA SER A 15 14.64 4.56 -6.62
C SER A 15 13.11 4.55 -6.75
N GLN A 16 12.49 5.62 -6.26
CA GLN A 16 11.08 5.88 -6.49
C GLN A 16 10.85 5.98 -8.00
N GLY A 17 10.02 5.08 -8.53
CA GLY A 17 9.39 5.28 -9.81
C GLY A 17 8.38 6.41 -9.65
N THR A 18 8.80 7.63 -9.94
CA THR A 18 7.90 8.78 -10.03
C THR A 18 6.86 8.44 -11.08
N MET A 19 5.61 8.21 -10.68
CA MET A 19 4.48 8.09 -11.60
C MET A 19 3.93 9.51 -11.81
N PRO A 20 4.32 10.21 -12.90
CA PRO A 20 3.89 11.59 -13.14
C PRO A 20 2.37 11.72 -13.32
N GLU A 21 1.72 10.62 -13.72
CA GLU A 21 0.26 10.55 -13.82
C GLU A 21 -0.42 10.58 -12.46
N LEU A 22 0.21 9.96 -11.44
CA LEU A 22 -0.28 10.08 -10.07
C LEU A 22 -0.07 11.53 -9.59
N GLU A 23 1.13 12.09 -9.70
CA GLU A 23 1.39 13.49 -9.28
C GLU A 23 0.41 14.51 -9.89
N LYS A 24 0.06 14.33 -11.17
CA LYS A 24 -0.88 15.20 -11.87
C LYS A 24 -2.33 15.03 -11.39
N VAL A 25 -2.80 13.79 -11.21
CA VAL A 25 -4.12 13.52 -10.61
C VAL A 25 -4.23 14.15 -9.24
N LEU A 26 -3.13 14.19 -8.49
CA LEU A 26 -3.12 14.70 -7.13
C LEU A 26 -3.03 16.22 -7.03
N GLN A 27 -2.44 16.88 -8.03
CA GLN A 27 -2.57 18.32 -8.18
C GLN A 27 -4.01 18.69 -8.57
N GLU A 28 -4.68 17.86 -9.36
CA GLU A 28 -6.06 18.07 -9.80
C GLU A 28 -7.10 17.76 -8.69
N GLU A 29 -6.88 16.77 -7.83
CA GLU A 29 -7.84 16.41 -6.75
C GLU A 29 -7.74 17.29 -5.49
N LEU A 30 -6.57 17.88 -5.21
CA LEU A 30 -6.42 18.86 -4.12
C LEU A 30 -6.84 20.28 -4.53
N ASP A 31 -7.19 20.49 -5.80
CA ASP A 31 -7.90 21.70 -6.25
C ASP A 31 -9.36 21.65 -5.81
N VAL A 32 -9.55 21.59 -4.49
CA VAL A 32 -10.87 21.62 -3.87
C VAL A 32 -11.42 23.02 -4.04
N ASP A 33 -12.53 23.12 -4.76
CA ASP A 33 -13.22 24.40 -4.94
C ASP A 33 -13.94 24.79 -3.64
N PHE A 34 -13.42 25.82 -2.97
CA PHE A 34 -14.02 26.42 -1.77
C PHE A 34 -14.88 27.65 -2.09
N SER A 35 -15.23 27.89 -3.36
CA SER A 35 -16.00 29.05 -3.82
C SER A 35 -17.32 29.24 -3.07
N ASP A 36 -18.05 28.13 -2.83
CA ASP A 36 -19.33 28.08 -2.11
C ASP A 36 -19.21 28.10 -0.57
N SER A 37 -17.99 28.20 -0.04
CA SER A 37 -17.75 28.21 1.41
C SER A 37 -17.99 29.59 2.05
N LYS A 38 -18.32 29.59 3.35
CA LYS A 38 -18.43 30.82 4.17
C LYS A 38 -17.08 31.44 4.55
N LEU A 39 -15.98 30.92 4.00
CA LEU A 39 -14.63 31.37 4.30
C LEU A 39 -14.29 32.62 3.49
N ASN A 40 -13.57 33.55 4.11
CA ASN A 40 -12.96 34.67 3.40
C ASN A 40 -11.71 34.22 2.63
N GLU A 41 -11.15 35.11 1.80
CA GLU A 41 -10.01 34.77 0.93
C GLU A 41 -8.77 34.33 1.72
N GLU A 42 -8.47 34.99 2.83
CA GLU A 42 -7.34 34.66 3.70
C GLU A 42 -7.48 33.26 4.32
N GLN A 43 -8.69 32.91 4.76
CA GLN A 43 -9.00 31.59 5.32
C GLN A 43 -8.92 30.49 4.26
N ARG A 44 -9.37 30.77 3.03
CA ARG A 44 -9.25 29.83 1.90
C ARG A 44 -7.79 29.57 1.57
N ALA A 45 -6.96 30.61 1.52
CA ALA A 45 -5.53 30.49 1.30
C ALA A 45 -4.84 29.68 2.41
N LEU A 46 -5.18 29.94 3.68
CA LEU A 46 -4.65 29.19 4.82
C LEU A 46 -5.05 27.71 4.77
N LEU A 47 -6.32 27.42 4.46
CA LEU A 47 -6.81 26.04 4.37
C LEU A 47 -6.10 25.28 3.24
N ARG A 48 -5.91 25.90 2.07
CA ARG A 48 -5.16 25.28 0.97
C ARG A 48 -3.73 24.93 1.38
N SER A 49 -3.02 25.86 2.03
CA SER A 49 -1.66 25.62 2.52
C SER A 49 -1.59 24.48 3.54
N LEU A 50 -2.63 24.33 4.37
CA LEU A 50 -2.71 23.26 5.36
C LEU A 50 -2.94 21.90 4.72
N LEU A 51 -3.82 21.83 3.72
CA LEU A 51 -4.09 20.60 2.97
C LEU A 51 -2.87 20.14 2.18
N GLU A 52 -2.14 21.07 1.58
CA GLU A 52 -0.86 20.78 0.92
C GLU A 52 0.19 20.29 1.91
N LEU A 53 0.28 20.91 3.09
CA LEU A 53 1.24 20.53 4.13
C LEU A 53 1.04 19.09 4.64
N PHE A 54 -0.21 18.66 4.74
CA PHE A 54 -0.60 17.34 5.25
C PHE A 54 -1.07 16.39 4.15
N ARG A 55 -0.67 16.64 2.91
CA ARG A 55 -1.06 15.85 1.74
C ARG A 55 -0.75 14.36 1.91
N ASP A 56 0.38 14.05 2.52
CA ASP A 56 0.84 12.69 2.81
C ASP A 56 -0.04 11.94 3.83
N MET A 57 -0.88 12.64 4.60
CA MET A 57 -1.83 12.01 5.51
C MET A 57 -3.09 11.48 4.80
N PHE A 58 -3.35 11.92 3.57
CA PHE A 58 -4.53 11.49 2.82
C PHE A 58 -4.20 10.29 1.94
N VAL A 59 -5.07 9.29 1.99
CA VAL A 59 -5.01 8.12 1.11
C VAL A 59 -5.90 8.39 -0.09
N GLU A 60 -5.28 8.61 -1.24
CA GLU A 60 -5.94 9.04 -2.49
C GLU A 60 -6.68 7.87 -3.16
N THR A 61 -6.10 6.67 -3.08
CA THR A 61 -6.74 5.43 -3.52
C THR A 61 -6.66 4.38 -2.43
N SER A 62 -7.70 3.56 -2.28
CA SER A 62 -7.70 2.41 -1.35
C SER A 62 -6.57 1.40 -1.62
N MET A 63 -5.89 1.54 -2.76
CA MET A 63 -4.85 0.65 -3.27
C MET A 63 -3.44 1.03 -2.82
N THR A 64 -3.27 2.13 -2.09
CA THR A 64 -1.97 2.55 -1.55
C THR A 64 -2.09 2.92 -0.07
N PRO A 65 -2.49 1.98 0.81
CA PRO A 65 -2.38 2.21 2.25
C PRO A 65 -0.90 2.40 2.62
N GLY A 66 -0.64 3.27 3.60
CA GLY A 66 0.70 3.42 4.15
C GLY A 66 1.23 2.10 4.74
N ARG A 67 2.54 1.88 4.62
CA ARG A 67 3.24 0.74 5.25
C ARG A 67 4.26 1.26 6.25
N THR A 68 4.36 0.59 7.39
CA THR A 68 5.38 0.85 8.41
C THR A 68 6.14 -0.43 8.72
N ASP A 69 7.47 -0.31 8.84
CA ASP A 69 8.33 -1.41 9.28
C ASP A 69 8.70 -1.28 10.78
N LEU A 70 8.05 -0.36 11.52
CA LEU A 70 8.29 -0.14 12.95
C LEU A 70 7.84 -1.31 13.85
N LEU A 71 6.86 -2.09 13.40
CA LEU A 71 6.29 -3.21 14.16
C LEU A 71 6.01 -4.39 13.25
N GLN A 72 6.43 -5.57 13.67
CA GLN A 72 6.07 -6.83 13.04
C GLN A 72 5.27 -7.68 14.02
N PHE A 73 4.12 -8.19 13.57
CA PHE A 73 3.29 -9.07 14.38
C PHE A 73 3.69 -10.55 14.18
N SER A 74 3.76 -11.29 15.29
CA SER A 74 3.87 -12.74 15.28
C SER A 74 2.56 -13.33 15.80
N VAL A 75 1.98 -14.28 15.07
CA VAL A 75 0.77 -14.99 15.49
C VAL A 75 1.20 -16.29 16.15
N ASP A 76 0.98 -16.41 17.46
CA ASP A 76 1.18 -17.66 18.20
C ASP A 76 -0.04 -18.57 18.05
N THR A 77 0.17 -19.74 17.46
CA THR A 77 -0.88 -20.76 17.26
C THR A 77 -0.83 -21.86 18.32
N GLY A 78 0.07 -21.77 19.29
CA GLY A 78 0.25 -22.74 20.37
C GLY A 78 0.56 -24.14 19.83
N THR A 79 -0.25 -25.12 20.21
CA THR A 79 -0.09 -26.53 19.82
C THR A 79 -0.97 -26.93 18.63
N HIS A 80 -1.71 -25.99 18.05
CA HIS A 80 -2.64 -26.31 16.97
C HIS A 80 -1.91 -26.58 15.65
N SER A 81 -2.23 -27.70 15.03
CA SER A 81 -1.72 -28.05 13.70
C SER A 81 -2.43 -27.25 12.60
N PRO A 82 -1.75 -26.99 11.46
CA PRO A 82 -2.35 -26.31 10.32
C PRO A 82 -3.62 -27.01 9.82
N ILE A 83 -4.67 -26.22 9.57
CA ILE A 83 -5.92 -26.71 8.99
C ILE A 83 -5.92 -26.38 7.50
N LYS A 84 -5.94 -27.41 6.65
CA LYS A 84 -5.98 -27.27 5.19
C LYS A 84 -7.41 -27.36 4.68
N GLN A 85 -7.84 -26.35 3.93
CA GLN A 85 -9.12 -26.36 3.23
C GLN A 85 -8.91 -26.15 1.74
N ARG A 86 -9.66 -26.90 0.92
CA ARG A 86 -9.62 -26.74 -0.53
C ARG A 86 -10.31 -25.43 -0.92
N PRO A 87 -9.73 -24.64 -1.85
CA PRO A 87 -10.42 -23.48 -2.40
C PRO A 87 -11.78 -23.87 -3.00
N TYR A 88 -12.78 -23.02 -2.81
CA TYR A 88 -14.09 -23.21 -3.42
C TYR A 88 -14.02 -23.00 -4.93
N ARG A 89 -14.92 -23.69 -5.66
CA ARG A 89 -15.08 -23.45 -7.09
C ARG A 89 -15.83 -22.13 -7.30
N VAL A 90 -15.31 -21.31 -8.21
CA VAL A 90 -15.93 -20.05 -8.65
C VAL A 90 -16.30 -20.16 -10.13
N SER A 91 -17.23 -19.32 -10.59
CA SER A 91 -17.51 -19.22 -12.02
C SER A 91 -16.34 -18.59 -12.77
N LYS A 92 -16.31 -18.73 -14.10
CA LYS A 92 -15.24 -18.14 -14.92
C LYS A 92 -15.18 -16.62 -14.77
N ALA A 93 -16.34 -15.95 -14.84
CA ALA A 93 -16.41 -14.49 -14.76
C ALA A 93 -15.90 -13.96 -13.40
N GLU A 94 -16.24 -14.65 -12.30
CA GLU A 94 -15.72 -14.32 -10.98
C GLU A 94 -14.21 -14.58 -10.88
N GLY A 95 -13.74 -15.72 -11.41
CA GLY A 95 -12.32 -16.07 -11.43
C GLY A 95 -11.47 -15.06 -12.21
N ASP A 96 -11.95 -14.58 -13.35
CA ASP A 96 -11.26 -13.56 -14.16
C ASP A 96 -11.14 -12.23 -13.38
N GLY A 97 -12.19 -11.85 -12.64
CA GLY A 97 -12.17 -10.67 -11.76
C GLY A 97 -11.21 -10.81 -10.57
N MET A 98 -11.24 -11.97 -9.91
CA MET A 98 -10.34 -12.29 -8.79
C MET A 98 -8.87 -12.27 -9.22
N GLU A 99 -8.55 -12.85 -10.38
CA GLU A 99 -7.18 -12.87 -10.89
C GLU A 99 -6.67 -11.46 -11.18
N ALA A 100 -7.50 -10.59 -11.78
CA ALA A 100 -7.13 -9.20 -12.03
C ALA A 100 -6.79 -8.45 -10.72
N GLU A 101 -7.58 -8.66 -9.67
CA GLU A 101 -7.32 -8.05 -8.36
C GLU A 101 -6.05 -8.63 -7.72
N ILE A 102 -5.85 -9.95 -7.74
CA ILE A 102 -4.63 -10.60 -7.22
C ILE A 102 -3.37 -10.03 -7.91
N GLN A 103 -3.41 -9.88 -9.24
CA GLN A 103 -2.29 -9.31 -10.00
C GLN A 103 -2.00 -7.86 -9.60
N GLN A 104 -3.04 -7.06 -9.34
CA GLN A 104 -2.88 -5.70 -8.84
C GLN A 104 -2.18 -5.67 -7.47
N TYR A 105 -2.61 -6.50 -6.52
CA TYR A 105 -2.00 -6.57 -5.18
C TYR A 105 -0.57 -7.13 -5.20
N LEU A 106 -0.27 -8.06 -6.12
CA LEU A 106 1.09 -8.55 -6.37
C LEU A 106 1.99 -7.43 -6.89
N LYS A 107 1.52 -6.65 -7.88
CA LYS A 107 2.27 -5.52 -8.45
C LYS A 107 2.57 -4.43 -7.40
N LEU A 108 1.62 -4.19 -6.50
CA LEU A 108 1.77 -3.26 -5.36
C LEU A 108 2.66 -3.82 -4.24
N GLY A 109 3.00 -5.11 -4.27
CA GLY A 109 3.83 -5.75 -3.25
C GLY A 109 3.13 -5.96 -1.90
N HIS A 110 1.80 -5.83 -1.85
CA HIS A 110 1.00 -6.08 -0.64
C HIS A 110 0.94 -7.57 -0.29
N ILE A 111 0.96 -8.42 -1.31
CA ILE A 111 0.98 -9.88 -1.17
C ILE A 111 2.16 -10.46 -1.94
N ARG A 112 2.52 -11.71 -1.61
CA ARG A 112 3.56 -12.47 -2.31
C ARG A 112 3.17 -13.94 -2.42
N PRO A 113 3.65 -14.66 -3.44
CA PRO A 113 3.52 -16.11 -3.49
C PRO A 113 4.16 -16.76 -2.26
N SER A 114 3.54 -17.83 -1.75
CA SER A 114 4.10 -18.61 -0.64
C SER A 114 3.67 -20.07 -0.75
N THR A 115 4.49 -20.96 -0.18
CA THR A 115 4.15 -22.38 0.01
C THR A 115 3.90 -22.61 1.49
N SER A 116 2.63 -22.77 1.88
CA SER A 116 2.22 -22.79 3.28
C SER A 116 1.51 -24.10 3.62
N PRO A 117 1.75 -24.68 4.81
CA PRO A 117 1.00 -25.85 5.26
C PRO A 117 -0.46 -25.52 5.60
N TRP A 118 -0.88 -24.25 5.56
CA TRP A 118 -2.24 -23.80 5.84
C TRP A 118 -3.16 -23.78 4.61
N ALA A 119 -2.60 -23.83 3.40
CA ALA A 119 -3.36 -23.85 2.16
C ALA A 119 -2.59 -24.68 1.13
N THR A 120 -3.12 -25.85 0.76
CA THR A 120 -2.64 -26.65 -0.37
C THR A 120 -3.79 -27.49 -0.91
#